data_AF-A0A2V7CG03-F1
#
_entry.id   AF-A0A2V7CG03-F1
#
_cell.length_a   1.000
_cell.length_b   1.000
_cell.length_c   1.000
_cell.angle_alpha   90.00
_cell.angle_beta   90.00
_cell.angle_gamma   90.00
#
_symmetry.space_group_name_H-M   'P 1'
#
loop_
_entity.id
_entity.type
_entity.pdbx_description
1 polymer ?
#
loop_
_entity_poly.entity_id
_entity_poly.type
_entity_poly.pdbx_seq_one_letter_code
_entity_poly.pdbx_strand_id
1 'polypeptide(L)' 'GEVEVGGLPEGVVFSPDGKYLYVGNYTDRDVSILKVDGTKITDTGKKLKLPGQPASMRGRTQ' A
#
# COMPACT_ATOMS: atom_id res chain seq x y z
N GLY A 1 9.13 13.31 3.73
CA GLY A 1 7.78 13.56 4.24
C GLY A 1 7.17 12.24 4.61
N GLU A 2 6.17 12.26 5.49
CA GLU A 2 5.50 11.07 6.00
C GLU A 2 4.10 10.97 5.40
N VAL A 3 3.54 9.76 5.33
CA VAL A 3 2.17 9.50 4.88
C VAL A 3 1.53 8.51 5.84
N GLU A 4 0.36 8.87 6.36
CA GLU A 4 -0.39 7.98 7.25
C GLU A 4 -1.06 6.85 6.44
N VAL A 5 -1.08 5.67 7.04
CA VAL A 5 -1.74 4.47 6.51
C VAL A 5 -2.56 3.81 7.62
N GLY A 6 -3.12 2.63 7.36
CA GLY A 6 -3.94 1.91 8.34
C GLY A 6 -3.12 1.25 9.45
N GLY A 7 -3.83 0.52 10.31
CA GLY A 7 -3.26 -0.15 11.48
C GLY A 7 -2.37 -1.35 11.16
N LEU A 8 -1.19 -1.38 11.80
CA LEU A 8 -0.18 -2.44 11.70
C LEU A 8 0.19 -2.76 10.23
N PRO A 9 0.91 -1.87 9.53
CA PRO A 9 1.33 -2.12 8.15
C PRO A 9 2.40 -3.23 8.11
N GLU A 10 2.15 -4.31 7.35
CA GLU A 10 3.07 -5.47 7.28
C GLU A 10 3.70 -5.68 5.89
N GLY A 11 2.93 -5.44 4.83
CA GLY A 11 3.39 -5.60 3.46
C GLY A 11 3.45 -4.27 2.72
N VAL A 12 4.49 -4.06 1.90
CA VAL A 12 4.60 -2.91 1.00
C VAL A 12 5.08 -3.35 -0.38
N VAL A 13 4.40 -2.91 -1.45
CA VAL A 13 4.71 -3.29 -2.83
C VAL A 13 4.47 -2.12 -3.78
N PHE A 14 5.43 -1.84 -4.67
CA PHE A 14 5.24 -0.91 -5.78
C PHE A 14 4.45 -1.55 -6.92
N SER A 15 3.66 -0.75 -7.63
CA SER A 15 3.13 -1.16 -8.95
C SER A 15 4.27 -1.37 -9.93
N PRO A 16 4.10 -2.23 -10.96
CA PRO A 16 5.16 -2.49 -11.94
C PRO A 16 5.65 -1.23 -12.68
N ASP A 17 4.79 -0.23 -12.85
CA ASP A 17 5.14 1.05 -13.49
C ASP A 17 5.66 2.10 -12.49
N GLY A 18 5.78 1.75 -11.20
CA GLY A 18 6.27 2.61 -10.13
C GLY A 18 5.34 3.75 -9.74
N LYS A 19 4.14 3.88 -10.32
CA LYS A 19 3.21 4.99 -10.07
C LYS A 19 2.39 4.85 -8.80
N TYR A 20 2.32 3.64 -8.24
CA TYR A 20 1.57 3.36 -7.03
C TYR A 20 2.40 2.57 -6.03
N LEU A 21 2.09 2.81 -4.75
CA LEU A 21 2.58 2.03 -3.63
C LEU A 21 1.37 1.45 -2.90
N TYR A 22 1.36 0.14 -2.72
CA TYR A 22 0.32 -0.59 -1.99
C TYR A 22 0.87 -0.96 -0.62
N VAL A 23 0.10 -0.66 0.43
CA VAL A 23 0.46 -0.98 1.81
C VAL A 23 -0.64 -1.83 2.43
N GLY A 24 -0.31 -3.04 2.85
CA GLY A 24 -1.24 -3.95 3.52
C GLY A 24 -1.33 -3.62 5.00
N ASN A 25 -2.52 -3.22 5.45
CA ASN A 25 -2.81 -2.86 6.84
C ASN A 25 -3.43 -4.08 7.55
N TYR A 26 -2.66 -4.74 8.40
CA TYR A 26 -3.03 -6.03 8.99
C TYR A 26 -4.29 -5.93 9.86
N THR A 27 -4.32 -4.95 10.77
CA THR A 27 -5.43 -4.80 11.73
C THR A 27 -6.71 -4.31 11.04
N ASP A 28 -6.56 -3.45 10.03
CA ASP A 28 -7.69 -2.82 9.33
C ASP A 28 -8.28 -3.70 8.22
N ARG A 29 -7.61 -4.82 7.89
CA ARG A 29 -7.97 -5.77 6.83
C ARG A 29 -8.20 -5.08 5.49
N ASP A 30 -7.29 -4.18 5.14
CA ASP A 30 -7.34 -3.49 3.86
C ASP A 30 -5.95 -3.17 3.31
N VAL A 31 -5.93 -2.66 2.08
CA VAL A 31 -4.72 -2.17 1.42
C VAL A 31 -4.91 -0.69 1.12
N SER A 32 -4.02 0.15 1.65
CA SER A 32 -3.90 1.55 1.26
C SER A 32 -3.29 1.65 -0.13
N ILE A 33 -3.86 2.49 -0.99
CA ILE A 33 -3.32 2.77 -2.33
C ILE A 33 -2.76 4.19 -2.32
N LEU A 34 -1.46 4.31 -2.50
CA LEU A 34 -0.75 5.59 -2.49
C LEU A 34 -0.22 5.89 -3.89
N LYS A 35 -0.22 7.17 -4.28
CA LYS A 35 0.39 7.64 -5.53
C LYS A 35 1.87 7.94 -5.29
N VAL A 36 2.70 7.59 -6.26
CA VAL A 36 4.14 7.87 -6.28
C VAL A 36 4.43 8.83 -7.44
N ASP A 37 5.18 9.88 -7.14
CA ASP A 37 5.69 10.86 -8.09
C ASP A 37 7.14 11.20 -7.75
N GLY A 38 8.07 10.49 -8.39
CA GLY A 38 9.49 10.51 -8.02
C GLY A 38 9.70 10.03 -6.59
N THR A 39 10.15 10.92 -5.70
CA THR A 39 10.35 10.65 -4.27
C THR A 39 9.15 11.03 -3.41
N LYS A 40 8.09 11.58 -4.01
CA LYS A 40 6.89 12.02 -3.29
C LYS A 40 5.84 10.90 -3.28
N ILE A 41 5.35 10.58 -2.09
CA ILE A 41 4.21 9.69 -1.89
C ILE A 41 3.01 10.54 -1.45
N THR A 42 1.82 10.26 -1.98
CA THR A 42 0.59 10.97 -1.61
C THR A 42 -0.54 9.96 -1.44
N ASP A 43 -1.29 10.08 -0.34
CA ASP A 43 -2.48 9.27 -0.14
C ASP A 43 -3.53 9.59 -1.20
N THR A 44 -4.07 8.55 -1.84
CA THR A 44 -5.15 8.70 -2.82
C THR A 44 -6.53 8.70 -2.17
N GLY A 45 -6.62 8.35 -0.88
CA GLY A 45 -7.86 8.10 -0.15
C GLY A 45 -8.52 6.77 -0.51
N LYS A 46 -7.95 6.01 -1.46
CA LYS A 46 -8.49 4.72 -1.90
C LYS A 46 -7.92 3.60 -1.04
N LYS A 47 -8.82 2.74 -0.58
CA LYS A 47 -8.50 1.52 0.14
C LYS A 47 -9.20 0.32 -0.50
N LEU A 48 -8.52 -0.81 -0.57
CA LEU A 48 -9.09 -2.08 -0.98
C LEU A 48 -9.40 -2.92 0.25
N LYS A 49 -10.68 -3.12 0.57
CA LYS A 49 -11.08 -4.00 1.67
C LYS A 49 -10.81 -5.46 1.33
N LEU A 50 -10.34 -6.20 2.31
CA LEU A 50 -10.01 -7.62 2.20
C LEU A 50 -10.89 -8.45 3.16
N PRO A 51 -11.22 -9.71 2.82
CA PRO A 51 -11.94 -10.61 3.70
C PRO A 51 -11.08 -11.12 4.88
N GLY A 52 -9.78 -10.85 4.89
CA GLY A 52 -8.83 -11.26 5.92
C GLY A 52 -7.59 -10.35 5.95
N GLN A 53 -6.65 -10.65 6.86
CA GLN A 53 -5.47 -9.82 7.06
C GLN A 53 -4.44 -10.01 5.93
N PRO A 54 -3.90 -8.93 5.36
CA PRO A 54 -2.80 -9.00 4.41
C PRO A 54 -1.48 -9.30 5.15
N ALA A 55 -1.11 -10.58 5.25
CA ALA A 55 0.13 -11.01 5.94
C ALA A 55 1.41 -10.92 5.08
N SER A 56 1.27 -11.04 3.76
CA SER A 56 2.39 -10.83 2.82
C SER A 56 1.89 -10.26 1.52
N MET A 57 2.73 -9.45 0.87
CA MET A 57 2.46 -8.92 -0.45
C MET A 57 3.69 -9.15 -1.33
N ARG A 58 3.46 -9.56 -2.58
CA ARG A 58 4.53 -9.78 -3.55
C ARG A 58 4.29 -8.88 -4.76
N GLY A 59 5.30 -8.09 -5.09
CA GLY A 59 5.37 -7.37 -6.35
C GLY A 59 5.82 -8.27 -7.49
N ARG A 60 5.54 -7.83 -8.72
CA ARG A 60 6.19 -8.41 -9.90
C ARG A 60 7.59 -7.79 -9.99
N THR A 61 8.61 -8.63 -10.10
CA THR A 61 9.96 -8.19 -10.45
C THR A 61 9.96 -7.67 -11.89
N GLN A 62 10.62 -6.53 -12.10
CA GLN A 62 11.01 -6.09 -13.44
C GLN A 62 12.22 -6.91 -13.92
#